data_AF-A0A8S9VBM9-F1
#
_entry.id   AF-A0A8S9VBM9-F1
#
_cell.length_a   1.000
_cell.length_b   1.000
_cell.length_c   1.000
_cell.angle_alpha   90.00
_cell.angle_beta   90.00
_cell.angle_gamma   90.00
#
_symmetry.space_group_name_H-M   'P 1'
#
loop_
_entity.id
_entity.type
_entity.pdbx_description
1 polymer ?
#
loop_
_entity_poly.entity_id
_entity_poly.type
_entity_poly.pdbx_seq_one_letter_code
_entity_poly.pdbx_strand_id
1 'polypeptide(L)'
;MLAKARANYHKQKTFDGPFVVHVLMYAAKEARLGIRRATPARIAEATEVIDSYMAERAEVRVGDIARTHWAISQARQPDDASVSIPESATFRQMQHLDAMSTSRQEDRGADSVFSTLTVRLNGSRNMKLTVNVSELRTLLELPNYSLIVCFRTFSHPQSLLWTWKT
;
A
#
# COMPACT_ATOMS: atom_id res chain seq x y z
N MET A 1 29.85 -42.60 -16.51
CA MET A 1 30.83 -41.75 -15.78
C MET A 1 31.53 -42.49 -14.64
N LEU A 2 30.84 -43.34 -13.87
CA LEU A 2 31.41 -44.07 -12.71
C LEU A 2 32.58 -45.02 -13.05
N ALA A 3 32.51 -45.74 -14.18
CA ALA A 3 33.54 -46.70 -14.58
C ALA A 3 34.89 -46.04 -14.92
N LYS A 4 34.87 -44.84 -15.52
CA LYS A 4 36.09 -44.05 -15.81
C LYS A 4 36.73 -43.50 -14.53
N ALA A 5 35.93 -43.15 -13.52
CA ALA A 5 36.43 -42.68 -12.22
C ALA A 5 37.18 -43.80 -11.46
N ARG A 6 36.65 -45.03 -11.46
CA ARG A 6 37.32 -46.20 -10.85
C ARG A 6 38.63 -46.56 -11.54
N ALA A 7 38.70 -46.51 -12.87
CA ALA A 7 39.92 -46.81 -13.62
C ALA A 7 41.06 -45.79 -13.35
N ASN A 8 40.73 -44.55 -12.98
CA ASN A 8 41.71 -43.53 -12.62
C ASN A 8 42.23 -43.65 -11.17
N TYR A 9 41.44 -44.23 -10.26
CA TYR A 9 41.84 -44.45 -8.87
C TYR A 9 43.05 -45.39 -8.76
N HIS A 10 43.16 -46.39 -9.63
CA HIS A 10 44.29 -47.31 -9.67
C HIS A 10 45.55 -46.76 -10.36
N LYS A 11 45.50 -45.53 -10.87
CA LYS A 11 46.65 -44.84 -11.51
C LYS A 11 47.27 -43.77 -10.60
N GLN A 12 47.15 -43.93 -9.29
CA GLN A 12 47.79 -43.03 -8.33
C GLN A 12 49.32 -43.13 -8.47
N LYS A 13 49.95 -42.07 -8.96
CA LYS A 13 51.35 -41.80 -8.65
C LYS A 13 51.39 -41.17 -7.26
N THR A 14 52.11 -41.79 -6.33
CA THR A 14 52.38 -41.24 -5.01
C THR A 14 53.27 -40.02 -5.19
N PHE A 15 52.66 -38.84 -5.23
CA PHE A 15 53.37 -37.57 -5.21
C PHE A 15 53.25 -37.03 -3.79
N ASP A 16 54.35 -37.02 -3.06
CA ASP A 16 54.41 -36.51 -1.69
C ASP A 16 54.79 -35.02 -1.77
N GLY A 17 53.82 -34.16 -1.53
CA GLY A 17 53.95 -32.71 -1.64
C GLY A 17 52.59 -32.01 -1.46
N PRO A 18 52.56 -30.74 -1.05
CA PRO A 18 51.31 -30.01 -0.82
C PRO A 18 50.56 -29.84 -2.13
N PHE A 19 49.38 -30.46 -2.25
CA PHE A 19 48.48 -30.22 -3.35
C PHE A 19 47.53 -29.06 -2.99
N VAL A 20 47.34 -28.14 -3.93
CA VAL A 20 46.41 -27.01 -3.77
C VAL A 20 45.22 -27.24 -4.69
N VAL A 21 44.05 -27.47 -4.10
CA VAL A 21 42.79 -27.61 -4.85
C VAL A 21 42.11 -26.24 -4.92
N HIS A 22 42.05 -25.67 -6.12
CA HIS A 22 41.22 -24.50 -6.38
C HIS A 22 39.83 -24.93 -6.83
N VAL A 23 38.88 -24.91 -5.90
CA VAL A 23 37.46 -25.09 -6.22
C VAL A 23 36.87 -23.72 -6.54
N LEU A 24 36.58 -23.47 -7.82
CA LEU A 24 35.84 -22.29 -8.27
C LEU A 24 34.37 -22.69 -8.38
N MET A 25 33.57 -22.32 -7.39
CA MET A 25 32.12 -22.56 -7.39
C MET A 25 31.40 -21.29 -7.85
N TYR A 26 30.62 -21.40 -8.93
CA TYR A 26 29.74 -20.34 -9.38
C TYR A 26 28.33 -20.61 -8.86
N ALA A 27 27.91 -19.87 -7.84
CA ALA A 27 26.51 -19.82 -7.44
C ALA A 27 25.83 -18.71 -8.25
N ALA A 28 24.80 -19.05 -9.02
CA ALA A 28 23.93 -18.04 -9.61
C ALA A 28 23.26 -17.29 -8.45
N LYS A 29 23.45 -15.98 -8.39
CA LYS A 29 22.68 -15.13 -7.49
C LYS A 29 21.22 -15.32 -7.86
N GLU A 30 20.41 -15.85 -6.94
CA GLU A 30 18.96 -15.86 -7.10
C GLU A 30 18.57 -14.43 -7.47
N ALA A 31 18.03 -14.28 -8.68
CA ALA A 31 17.64 -12.98 -9.18
C ALA A 31 16.61 -12.48 -8.17
N ARG A 32 17.01 -11.52 -7.33
CA ARG A 32 16.05 -10.73 -6.56
C ARG A 32 15.16 -10.13 -7.64
N LEU A 33 14.00 -10.74 -7.87
CA LEU A 33 13.02 -10.27 -8.83
C LEU A 33 12.83 -8.81 -8.45
N GLY A 34 13.35 -7.90 -9.29
CA GLY A 34 13.32 -6.47 -9.00
C GLY A 34 11.89 -6.06 -8.70
N ILE A 35 11.72 -5.01 -7.89
CA ILE A 35 10.41 -4.47 -7.53
C ILE A 35 9.61 -4.31 -8.83
N ARG A 36 8.57 -5.12 -9.00
CA ARG A 36 7.75 -5.08 -10.20
C ARG A 36 6.94 -3.79 -10.19
N ARG A 37 6.58 -3.29 -11.37
CA ARG A 37 5.67 -2.15 -11.46
C ARG A 37 4.26 -2.58 -11.07
N ALA A 38 3.64 -1.82 -10.17
CA ALA A 38 2.21 -1.91 -9.89
C ALA A 38 1.41 -1.28 -11.05
N THR A 39 1.17 -2.06 -12.10
CA THR A 39 0.31 -1.65 -13.22
C THR A 39 -1.17 -1.74 -12.83
N PRO A 40 -2.09 -1.03 -13.51
CA PRO A 40 -3.52 -1.10 -13.19
C PRO A 40 -4.08 -2.53 -13.18
N ALA A 41 -3.70 -3.36 -14.17
CA ALA A 41 -4.10 -4.76 -14.23
C ALA A 41 -3.64 -5.57 -13.01
N ARG A 42 -2.39 -5.38 -12.56
CA ARG A 42 -1.85 -6.08 -11.38
C ARG A 42 -2.44 -5.57 -10.07
N ILE A 43 -2.76 -4.28 -10.00
CA ILE A 43 -3.46 -3.73 -8.83
C ILE A 43 -4.87 -4.33 -8.75
N ALA A 44 -5.57 -4.48 -9.87
CA ALA A 44 -6.88 -5.13 -9.91
C ALA A 44 -6.79 -6.60 -9.45
N GLU A 45 -5.87 -7.38 -10.02
CA GLU A 45 -5.60 -8.76 -9.61
C GLU A 45 -5.26 -8.84 -8.11
N ALA A 46 -4.32 -8.01 -7.64
CA ALA A 46 -3.96 -7.97 -6.23
C ALA A 46 -5.14 -7.59 -5.32
N THR A 47 -6.05 -6.73 -5.79
CA THR A 47 -7.26 -6.36 -5.06
C THR A 47 -8.18 -7.57 -4.92
N GLU A 48 -8.43 -8.32 -5.98
CA GLU A 48 -9.27 -9.53 -5.93
C GLU A 48 -8.71 -10.59 -4.98
N VAL A 49 -7.39 -10.79 -4.98
CA VAL A 49 -6.75 -11.75 -4.06
C VAL A 49 -6.83 -11.26 -2.60
N ILE A 50 -6.64 -9.96 -2.35
CA ILE A 50 -6.80 -9.37 -1.01
C ILE A 50 -8.25 -9.49 -0.53
N ASP A 51 -9.22 -9.28 -1.41
CA ASP A 51 -10.65 -9.35 -1.09
C ASP A 51 -11.06 -10.77 -0.72
N SER A 52 -10.56 -11.74 -1.48
CA SER A 52 -10.73 -13.17 -1.18
C SER A 52 -10.12 -13.51 0.18
N TYR A 53 -8.89 -13.04 0.45
CA TYR A 53 -8.21 -13.22 1.72
C TYR A 53 -8.98 -12.61 2.91
N MET A 54 -9.59 -11.44 2.73
CA MET A 54 -10.41 -10.79 3.76
C MET A 54 -11.75 -11.50 3.96
N ALA A 55 -12.37 -12.02 2.89
CA ALA A 55 -13.61 -12.78 2.98
C ALA A 55 -13.43 -14.09 3.75
N GLU A 56 -12.29 -14.77 3.58
CA GLU A 56 -11.94 -15.97 4.35
C GLU A 56 -11.63 -15.68 5.83
N ARG A 57 -11.25 -14.44 6.17
CA ARG A 57 -10.82 -14.04 7.51
C ARG A 57 -11.65 -12.86 8.02
N ALA A 58 -12.84 -13.15 8.54
CA ALA A 58 -13.80 -12.16 9.04
C ALA A 58 -13.26 -11.22 10.15
N GLU A 59 -12.15 -11.57 10.80
CA GLU A 59 -11.46 -10.75 11.81
C GLU A 59 -10.64 -9.60 11.18
N VAL A 60 -10.22 -9.74 9.91
CA VAL A 60 -9.38 -8.76 9.23
C VAL A 60 -10.26 -7.65 8.66
N ARG A 61 -10.29 -6.50 9.34
CA ARG A 61 -10.93 -5.27 8.85
C ARG A 61 -9.88 -4.24 8.50
N VAL A 62 -9.79 -3.90 7.22
CA VAL A 62 -8.87 -2.89 6.68
C VAL A 62 -9.70 -1.85 5.95
N GLY A 63 -9.50 -0.57 6.28
CA GLY A 63 -10.20 0.52 5.60
C GLY A 63 -9.66 0.78 4.19
N ASP A 64 -10.37 1.64 3.44
CA ASP A 64 -10.12 1.85 2.02
C ASP A 64 -8.70 2.39 1.72
N ILE A 65 -8.16 3.27 2.60
CA ILE A 65 -6.85 3.87 2.41
C ILE A 65 -5.77 2.81 2.57
N ALA A 66 -5.82 2.05 3.67
CA ALA A 66 -4.87 0.97 3.93
C ALA A 66 -4.98 -0.16 2.90
N ARG A 67 -6.21 -0.52 2.46
CA ARG A 67 -6.46 -1.54 1.43
C ARG A 67 -5.87 -1.14 0.09
N THR A 68 -6.00 0.13 -0.32
CA THR A 68 -5.40 0.64 -1.56
C THR A 68 -3.88 0.49 -1.56
N HIS A 69 -3.23 0.87 -0.46
CA HIS A 69 -1.79 0.70 -0.34
C HIS A 69 -1.37 -0.77 -0.29
N TRP A 70 -2.16 -1.62 0.35
CA TRP A 70 -1.92 -3.06 0.36
C TRP A 70 -1.98 -3.62 -1.05
N ALA A 71 -3.01 -3.30 -1.85
CA ALA A 71 -3.11 -3.72 -3.25
C ALA A 71 -1.91 -3.27 -4.08
N ILE A 72 -1.47 -2.02 -3.92
CA ILE A 72 -0.26 -1.51 -4.60
C ILE A 72 0.99 -2.27 -4.16
N SER A 73 1.13 -2.56 -2.87
CA SER A 73 2.29 -3.28 -2.32
C SER A 73 2.32 -4.73 -2.80
N GLN A 74 1.15 -5.38 -2.85
CA GLN A 74 0.99 -6.75 -3.32
C GLN A 74 1.21 -6.86 -4.83
N ALA A 75 0.74 -5.89 -5.63
CA ALA A 75 0.97 -5.84 -7.07
C ALA A 75 2.45 -5.70 -7.49
N ARG A 76 3.34 -5.34 -6.54
CA ARG A 76 4.80 -5.29 -6.75
C ARG A 76 5.49 -6.61 -6.44
N GLN A 77 4.80 -7.53 -5.77
CA GLN A 77 5.33 -8.84 -5.43
C GLN A 77 5.39 -9.77 -6.66
N PRO A 78 6.23 -10.80 -6.63
CA PRO A 78 6.18 -11.86 -7.62
C PRO A 78 4.86 -12.65 -7.54
N ASP A 79 4.49 -13.35 -8.61
CA ASP A 79 3.19 -14.02 -8.73
C ASP A 79 3.00 -15.13 -7.67
N ASP A 80 4.10 -15.72 -7.19
CA ASP A 80 4.10 -16.77 -6.15
C ASP A 80 4.06 -16.22 -4.71
N ALA A 81 3.99 -14.89 -4.53
CA ALA A 81 4.03 -14.29 -3.21
C ALA A 81 2.70 -14.47 -2.47
N SER A 82 2.75 -15.10 -1.30
CA SER A 82 1.60 -15.24 -0.41
C SER A 82 1.03 -13.89 0.01
N VAL A 83 -0.29 -13.76 0.00
CA VAL A 83 -0.98 -12.59 0.55
C VAL A 83 -0.93 -12.62 2.07
N SER A 84 -0.42 -11.54 2.65
CA SER A 84 -0.37 -11.33 4.11
C SER A 84 -0.60 -9.86 4.40
N ILE A 85 -1.05 -9.57 5.63
CA ILE A 85 -1.27 -8.21 6.09
C ILE A 85 0.08 -7.50 6.21
N PRO A 86 0.29 -6.34 5.55
CA PRO A 86 1.56 -5.63 5.64
C PRO A 86 1.86 -5.15 7.07
N GLU A 87 3.10 -5.30 7.52
CA GLU A 87 3.52 -4.80 8.84
C GLU A 87 4.21 -3.43 8.81
N SER A 88 4.26 -2.80 7.63
CA SER A 88 5.01 -1.55 7.44
C SER A 88 4.44 -0.37 8.23
N ALA A 89 5.32 0.55 8.63
CA ALA A 89 4.91 1.77 9.33
C ALA A 89 3.88 2.59 8.53
N THR A 90 4.06 2.67 7.21
CA THR A 90 3.12 3.33 6.29
C THR A 90 1.74 2.69 6.32
N PHE A 91 1.67 1.35 6.35
CA PHE A 91 0.39 0.65 6.41
C PHE A 91 -0.34 0.91 7.74
N ARG A 92 0.38 0.93 8.87
CA ARG A 92 -0.18 1.31 10.18
C ARG A 92 -0.69 2.76 10.20
N GLN A 93 0.05 3.68 9.58
CA GLN A 93 -0.40 5.07 9.43
C GLN A 93 -1.69 5.17 8.62
N MET A 94 -1.81 4.39 7.54
CA MET A 94 -3.02 4.38 6.72
C MET A 94 -4.22 3.78 7.45
N GLN A 95 -4.02 2.72 8.23
CA GLN A 95 -5.08 2.19 9.10
C GLN A 95 -5.56 3.23 10.12
N HIS A 96 -4.62 4.00 10.68
CA HIS A 96 -4.96 5.09 11.58
C HIS A 96 -5.76 6.21 10.87
N LEU A 97 -5.41 6.56 9.63
CA LEU A 97 -6.19 7.49 8.81
C LEU A 97 -7.59 6.94 8.48
N ASP A 98 -7.71 5.64 8.22
CA ASP A 98 -9.01 5.00 8.03
C ASP A 98 -9.87 5.11 9.29
N ALA A 99 -9.31 4.82 10.48
CA ALA A 99 -10.03 4.96 11.75
C ALA A 99 -10.51 6.40 12.01
N MET A 100 -9.65 7.40 11.76
CA MET A 100 -10.00 8.82 11.86
C MET A 100 -11.06 9.25 10.84
N SER A 101 -11.06 8.64 9.66
CA SER A 101 -12.04 8.96 8.62
C SER A 101 -13.44 8.45 9.00
N THR A 102 -13.51 7.24 9.55
CA THR A 102 -14.77 6.63 10.03
C THR A 102 -15.37 7.43 11.18
N SER A 103 -14.58 7.77 12.20
CA SER A 103 -15.08 8.56 13.34
C SER A 103 -15.59 9.94 12.91
N ARG A 104 -14.92 10.56 11.92
CA ARG A 104 -15.34 11.85 11.39
C ARG A 104 -16.60 11.78 10.52
N GLN A 105 -16.81 10.67 9.81
CA GLN A 105 -18.02 10.48 9.03
C GLN A 105 -19.25 10.33 9.93
N GLU A 106 -19.08 9.69 11.09
CA GLU A 106 -20.13 9.59 12.12
C GLU A 106 -20.45 10.95 12.76
N ASP A 107 -19.44 11.80 13.00
CA ASP A 107 -19.64 13.17 13.52
C ASP A 107 -20.18 14.15 12.47
N ARG A 108 -19.99 13.86 11.18
CA ARG A 108 -20.57 14.64 10.06
C ARG A 108 -21.98 14.14 9.76
N GLY A 109 -22.89 14.34 10.71
CA GLY A 109 -24.32 14.25 10.43
C GLY A 109 -24.71 15.22 9.32
N ALA A 110 -24.81 14.70 8.09
CA ALA A 110 -25.18 15.37 6.84
C ALA A 110 -24.37 16.62 6.48
N ASP A 111 -24.23 16.90 5.18
CA ASP A 111 -23.96 18.26 4.70
C ASP A 111 -25.20 19.13 5.03
N SER A 112 -25.36 19.46 6.30
CA SER A 112 -26.47 20.28 6.75
C SER A 112 -26.17 21.71 6.34
N VAL A 113 -27.05 22.28 5.51
CA VAL A 113 -27.00 23.69 5.10
C VAL A 113 -26.83 24.61 6.32
N PHE A 114 -27.40 24.21 7.45
CA PHE A 114 -27.25 24.88 8.74
C PHE A 114 -26.44 24.04 9.73
N SER A 115 -25.48 24.65 10.42
CA SER A 115 -24.70 24.02 11.49
C SER A 115 -24.78 24.84 12.77
N THR A 116 -24.82 24.16 13.92
CA THR A 116 -24.87 24.82 15.23
C THR A 116 -23.45 25.02 15.78
N LEU A 117 -23.03 26.27 15.91
CA LEU A 117 -21.76 26.66 16.49
C LEU A 117 -21.95 27.10 17.94
N THR A 118 -20.97 26.77 18.80
CA THR A 118 -20.92 27.35 20.14
C THR A 118 -20.06 28.61 20.10
N VAL A 119 -20.64 29.76 20.44
CA VAL A 119 -20.00 31.07 20.37
C VAL A 119 -20.04 31.73 21.74
N ARG A 120 -18.99 32.50 22.05
CA ARG A 120 -18.87 33.30 23.28
C ARG A 120 -18.53 34.74 22.92
N LEU A 121 -19.43 35.67 23.25
CA LEU A 121 -19.23 37.10 22.98
C LEU A 121 -18.85 37.83 24.27
N ASN A 122 -17.77 38.61 24.23
CA ASN A 122 -17.35 39.51 25.33
C ASN A 122 -17.30 38.84 26.72
N GLY A 123 -16.84 37.59 26.80
CA GLY A 123 -16.73 36.87 28.07
C GLY A 123 -18.06 36.36 28.65
N SER A 124 -19.19 36.54 27.95
CA SER A 124 -20.51 36.00 28.33
C SER A 124 -20.53 34.45 28.37
N ARG A 125 -21.69 33.85 28.67
CA ARG A 125 -21.85 32.39 28.67
C ARG A 125 -21.86 31.85 27.24
N ASN A 126 -21.45 30.60 27.08
CA ASN A 126 -21.49 29.91 25.80
C ASN A 126 -22.93 29.89 25.26
N MET A 127 -23.11 30.36 24.03
CA MET A 127 -24.39 30.37 23.33
C MET A 127 -24.30 29.49 22.08
N LYS A 128 -25.38 28.79 21.75
CA LYS A 128 -25.50 28.01 20.52
C LYS A 128 -26.14 28.88 19.44
N LEU A 129 -25.46 29.02 18.30
CA LEU A 129 -25.93 29.75 17.13
C LEU A 129 -26.02 28.82 15.94
N THR A 130 -27.18 28.76 15.31
CA THR A 130 -27.38 28.01 14.06
C THR A 130 -27.09 28.94 12.89
N VAL A 131 -26.10 28.58 12.07
CA VAL A 131 -25.64 29.42 10.95
C VAL A 131 -25.65 28.64 9.65
N ASN A 132 -25.94 29.33 8.54
CA ASN A 132 -25.79 28.76 7.22
C ASN A 132 -24.28 28.63 6.89
N VAL A 133 -23.83 27.42 6.61
CA VAL A 133 -22.41 27.13 6.38
C VAL A 133 -21.93 27.75 5.06
N SER A 134 -22.76 27.80 4.02
CA SER A 134 -22.35 28.37 2.72
C SER A 134 -22.17 29.89 2.80
N GLU A 135 -23.08 30.59 3.47
CA GLU A 135 -23.00 32.03 3.70
C GLU A 135 -21.81 32.39 4.58
N LEU A 136 -21.60 31.66 5.68
CA LEU A 136 -20.46 31.88 6.56
C LEU A 136 -19.13 31.65 5.82
N ARG A 137 -19.03 30.61 5.00
CA ARG A 137 -17.84 30.37 4.16
C ARG A 137 -17.63 31.48 3.15
N THR A 138 -18.69 31.94 2.49
CA THR A 138 -18.61 33.04 1.52
C THR A 138 -18.10 34.31 2.18
N LEU A 139 -18.62 34.65 3.37
CA LEU A 139 -18.20 35.83 4.13
C LEU A 139 -16.74 35.74 4.60
N LEU A 140 -16.25 34.54 4.88
CA LEU A 140 -14.86 34.28 5.28
C LEU A 140 -13.93 33.94 4.11
N GLU A 141 -14.41 34.04 2.86
CA GLU A 141 -13.68 33.66 1.65
C GLU A 141 -13.11 32.22 1.68
N LEU A 142 -13.79 31.32 2.40
CA LEU A 142 -13.40 29.92 2.50
C LEU A 142 -13.96 29.10 1.34
N PRO A 143 -13.20 28.13 0.81
CA PRO A 143 -13.69 27.24 -0.23
C PRO A 143 -14.88 26.40 0.24
N ASN A 144 -15.80 26.11 -0.69
CA ASN A 144 -17.00 25.31 -0.42
C ASN A 144 -16.73 23.80 -0.20
N TYR A 145 -15.48 23.37 -0.29
CA TYR A 145 -15.06 22.00 0.01
C TYR A 145 -14.29 21.95 1.33
N SER A 146 -14.31 20.79 1.98
CA SER A 146 -13.52 20.54 3.18
C SER A 146 -12.02 20.64 2.86
N LEU A 147 -11.31 21.57 3.53
CA LEU A 147 -9.85 21.76 3.39
C LEU A 147 -9.02 20.56 3.85
N ILE A 148 -9.63 19.62 4.58
CA ILE A 148 -9.01 18.33 4.85
C ILE A 148 -9.27 17.46 3.62
N VAL A 149 -8.35 17.56 2.66
CA VAL A 149 -8.28 16.72 1.48
C VAL A 149 -8.12 15.28 1.96
N CYS A 150 -9.18 14.50 1.82
CA CYS A 150 -9.14 13.08 2.06
C CYS A 150 -8.33 12.45 0.91
N PHE A 151 -7.32 11.66 1.23
CA PHE A 151 -6.51 10.85 0.29
C PHE A 151 -7.33 9.78 -0.47
N ARG A 152 -8.65 9.94 -0.58
CA ARG A 152 -9.60 8.88 -0.96
C ARG A 152 -9.81 8.69 -2.46
N THR A 153 -9.33 9.57 -3.33
CA THR A 153 -9.53 9.37 -4.77
C THR A 153 -8.32 9.80 -5.58
N PHE A 154 -7.33 8.91 -5.68
CA PHE A 154 -6.61 8.79 -6.94
C PHE A 154 -7.42 7.82 -7.81
N SER A 155 -8.59 8.25 -8.31
CA SER A 155 -9.27 7.52 -9.37
C SER A 155 -8.40 7.63 -10.61
N HIS A 156 -7.87 6.52 -11.09
CA HIS A 156 -7.13 6.48 -12.35
C HIS A 156 -8.03 7.04 -13.46
N PRO A 157 -7.67 8.14 -14.14
CA PRO A 157 -8.41 8.53 -15.32
C PRO A 157 -8.14 7.49 -16.41
N GLN A 158 -9.09 6.57 -16.61
CA GLN A 158 -9.21 5.90 -17.90
C GLN A 158 -9.52 7.00 -18.93
N SER A 159 -8.80 6.95 -20.04
CA SER A 159 -8.80 7.92 -21.15
C SER A 159 -7.97 9.20 -20.91
N LEU A 160 -6.72 9.14 -21.36
CA LEU A 160 -6.15 10.15 -22.25
C LEU A 160 -4.94 9.49 -22.93
N LEU A 161 -5.13 9.10 -24.19
CA LEU A 161 -4.04 8.77 -25.10
C LEU A 161 -3.09 9.97 -25.13
N TRP A 162 -1.88 9.78 -24.63
CA TRP A 162 -0.76 10.65 -24.97
C TRP A 162 0.20 9.83 -25.83
N THR A 163 0.15 10.08 -27.14
CA THR A 163 1.16 9.64 -28.08
C THR A 163 2.42 10.47 -27.82
N TRP A 164 3.51 9.81 -27.44
CA TRP A 164 4.84 10.43 -27.48
C TRP A 164 5.47 10.04 -28.81
N LYS A 165 5.60 11.02 -29.69
CA LYS A 165 6.46 10.95 -30.87
C LYS A 165 7.88 11.25 -30.39
N THR A 166 8.78 10.30 -30.61
CA THR A 166 10.25 10.40 -30.44
C THR A 166 10.85 11.57 -31.20
#